data_AF-A0A952BZ53-F1
#
_entry.id   AF-A0A952BZ53-F1
#
_cell.length_a   1.000
_cell.length_b   1.000
_cell.length_c   1.000
_cell.angle_alpha   90.00
_cell.angle_beta   90.00
_cell.angle_gamma   90.00
#
_symmetry.space_group_name_H-M   'P 1'
#
loop_
_entity.id
_entity.type
_entity.pdbx_description
1 polymer ?
#
loop_
_entity_poly.entity_id
_entity_poly.type
_entity_poly.pdbx_seq_one_letter_code
_entity_poly.pdbx_strand_id
1 'polypeptide(L)'
;MSSKDPKSNPAAEAMERLIAAQRVGQALFEREARRMATKHGLDDPRTQKMLRSAGGARDTLDALEIALESRPPEVAAAEGEVVVAGRVAADDLRGVSRATVSLEDASGHPVKAAGAAVTDAAGRYALRIAPSVAAKLAGKEYVVVAADAHGKELQRSVGPVKLALNETIRADLSTGARPPLGAPVTPRKPRQPRENVTFTVSGTVMEPEGKPAANMLVRVYDKDVKYDDLLGAAMTNRKGEFTVTYRLRDFSEDEDAADLYFVVTDSAGKERLSTADRVMFNAEREATVELVLPG
;
A
#
# COMPACT_ATOMS: atom_id res chain seq x y z
N MET A 1 -3.66 -9.86 -45.09
CA MET A 1 -3.31 -10.29 -43.72
C MET A 1 -2.39 -9.23 -43.14
N SER A 2 -2.87 -8.41 -42.21
CA SER A 2 -1.98 -7.59 -41.40
C SER A 2 -2.62 -7.47 -40.03
N SER A 3 -2.12 -8.29 -39.11
CA SER A 3 -2.45 -8.28 -37.69
C SER A 3 -2.05 -6.91 -37.15
N LYS A 4 -3.01 -6.08 -36.79
CA LYS A 4 -2.73 -4.92 -35.93
C LYS A 4 -2.50 -5.47 -34.54
N ASP A 5 -1.25 -5.61 -34.15
CA ASP A 5 -0.90 -5.82 -32.74
C ASP A 5 -1.56 -4.71 -31.90
N PRO A 6 -2.32 -5.06 -30.84
CA PRO A 6 -2.90 -4.05 -29.98
C PRO A 6 -1.74 -3.33 -29.30
N LYS A 7 -1.62 -2.02 -29.54
CA LYS A 7 -0.61 -1.16 -28.90
C LYS A 7 -0.64 -1.43 -27.40
N SER A 8 0.45 -1.96 -26.85
CA SER A 8 0.54 -2.25 -25.44
C SER A 8 0.39 -0.95 -24.64
N ASN A 9 -0.40 -1.01 -23.57
CA ASN A 9 -0.63 0.14 -22.70
C ASN A 9 0.55 0.24 -21.73
N PRO A 10 1.41 1.28 -21.84
CA PRO A 10 2.62 1.38 -21.03
C PRO A 10 2.35 1.44 -19.52
N ALA A 11 1.17 1.94 -19.11
CA ALA A 11 0.76 1.94 -17.71
C ALA A 11 0.44 0.52 -17.20
N ALA A 12 -0.12 -0.35 -18.06
CA ALA A 12 -0.40 -1.73 -17.71
C ALA A 12 0.90 -2.54 -17.55
N GLU A 13 1.84 -2.38 -18.49
CA GLU A 13 3.16 -3.02 -18.39
C GLU A 13 3.94 -2.56 -17.14
N ALA A 14 3.85 -1.27 -16.78
CA ALA A 14 4.48 -0.74 -15.57
C ALA A 14 3.88 -1.36 -14.29
N MET A 15 2.55 -1.51 -14.26
CA MET A 15 1.85 -2.14 -13.13
C MET A 15 2.20 -3.63 -12.99
N GLU A 16 2.26 -4.36 -14.10
CA GLU A 16 2.69 -5.77 -14.10
C GLU A 16 4.11 -5.94 -13.58
N ARG A 17 5.04 -5.06 -13.99
CA ARG A 17 6.42 -5.05 -13.46
C ARG A 17 6.45 -4.76 -11.96
N LEU A 18 5.62 -3.84 -11.48
CA LEU A 18 5.50 -3.53 -10.05
C LEU A 18 4.99 -4.73 -9.25
N ILE A 19 3.94 -5.40 -9.73
CA ILE A 19 3.40 -6.63 -9.12
C ILE A 19 4.47 -7.72 -9.06
N ALA A 20 5.21 -7.92 -10.16
CA ALA A 20 6.30 -8.90 -10.19
C ALA A 20 7.39 -8.58 -9.15
N ALA A 21 7.77 -7.31 -9.01
CA ALA A 21 8.71 -6.88 -7.98
C ALA A 21 8.17 -7.14 -6.56
N GLN A 22 6.89 -6.87 -6.30
CA GLN A 22 6.31 -7.12 -4.98
C GLN A 22 6.18 -8.60 -4.63
N ARG A 23 5.89 -9.48 -5.60
CA ARG A 23 5.92 -10.93 -5.37
C ARG A 23 7.28 -11.41 -4.90
N VAL A 24 8.36 -10.89 -5.51
CA VAL A 24 9.73 -11.24 -5.08
C VAL A 24 9.97 -10.76 -3.66
N GLY A 25 9.63 -9.50 -3.34
CA GLY A 25 9.76 -8.96 -1.98
C GLY A 25 9.00 -9.75 -0.93
N GLN A 26 7.73 -10.06 -1.19
CA GLN A 26 6.89 -10.89 -0.32
C GLN A 26 7.53 -12.27 -0.06
N ALA A 27 7.99 -12.95 -1.12
CA ALA A 27 8.61 -14.26 -0.97
C ALA A 27 9.89 -14.22 -0.12
N LEU A 28 10.66 -13.13 -0.19
CA LEU A 28 11.83 -12.92 0.67
C LEU A 28 11.43 -12.76 2.14
N PHE A 29 10.42 -11.93 2.44
CA PHE A 29 9.92 -11.77 3.80
C PHE A 29 9.36 -13.06 4.37
N GLU A 30 8.56 -13.80 3.60
CA GLU A 30 8.01 -15.09 4.05
C GLU A 30 9.10 -16.12 4.34
N ARG A 31 10.12 -16.21 3.47
CA ARG A 31 11.25 -17.11 3.68
C ARG A 31 12.01 -16.74 4.94
N GLU A 32 12.27 -15.46 5.15
CA GLU A 32 12.99 -14.97 6.32
C GLU A 32 12.18 -15.16 7.61
N ALA A 33 10.86 -14.90 7.57
CA ALA A 33 9.95 -15.16 8.69
C ALA A 33 10.00 -16.64 9.12
N ARG A 34 9.95 -17.56 8.16
CA ARG A 34 10.04 -19.01 8.43
C ARG A 34 11.40 -19.39 9.02
N ARG A 35 12.48 -18.83 8.50
CA ARG A 35 13.84 -19.06 9.02
C ARG A 35 13.95 -18.58 10.47
N MET A 36 13.47 -17.38 10.76
CA MET A 36 13.46 -16.80 12.11
C MET A 36 12.57 -17.60 13.06
N ALA A 37 11.36 -17.97 12.65
CA ALA A 37 10.46 -18.81 13.44
C ALA A 37 11.09 -20.16 13.81
N THR A 38 11.85 -20.75 12.89
CA THR A 38 12.57 -22.02 13.14
C THR A 38 13.73 -21.83 14.12
N LYS A 39 14.44 -20.70 14.05
CA LYS A 39 15.64 -20.44 14.84
C LYS A 39 15.34 -19.89 16.25
N HIS A 40 14.34 -19.02 16.36
CA HIS A 40 14.06 -18.21 17.54
C HIS A 40 12.68 -18.49 18.15
N GLY A 41 11.81 -19.22 17.45
CA GLY A 41 10.42 -19.44 17.86
C GLY A 41 9.48 -18.36 17.33
N LEU A 42 8.17 -18.66 17.38
CA LEU A 42 7.13 -17.77 16.88
C LEU A 42 6.90 -16.55 17.77
N ASP A 43 7.11 -16.67 19.07
CA ASP A 43 6.88 -15.59 20.03
C ASP A 43 8.07 -14.61 20.14
N ASP A 44 9.18 -14.91 19.46
CA ASP A 44 10.33 -14.00 19.41
C ASP A 44 9.93 -12.68 18.72
N PRO A 45 10.24 -11.50 19.31
CA PRO A 45 9.87 -10.21 18.76
C PRO A 45 10.32 -10.00 17.30
N ARG A 46 11.47 -10.54 16.90
CA ARG A 46 11.99 -10.41 15.53
C ARG A 46 11.21 -11.29 14.56
N THR A 47 10.88 -12.50 14.97
CA THR A 47 10.00 -13.37 14.19
C THR A 47 8.64 -12.70 13.99
N GLN A 48 8.07 -12.09 15.03
CA GLN A 48 6.80 -11.36 14.94
C GLN A 48 6.88 -10.15 14.01
N LYS A 49 7.95 -9.34 14.07
CA LYS A 49 8.20 -8.22 13.14
C LYS A 49 8.27 -8.69 11.69
N MET A 50 8.97 -9.80 11.44
CA MET A 50 9.12 -10.37 10.10
C MET A 50 7.80 -10.96 9.58
N LEU A 51 7.01 -11.62 10.43
CA LEU A 51 5.68 -12.12 10.09
C LEU A 51 4.71 -10.99 9.73
N ARG A 52 4.69 -9.89 10.51
CA ARG A 52 3.90 -8.69 10.18
C ARG A 52 4.31 -8.10 8.83
N SER A 53 5.61 -7.99 8.59
CA SER A 53 6.15 -7.49 7.33
C SER A 53 5.74 -8.36 6.14
N ALA A 54 5.80 -9.69 6.29
CA ALA A 54 5.34 -10.64 5.28
C ALA A 54 3.82 -10.52 5.02
N GLY A 55 3.01 -10.38 6.08
CA GLY A 55 1.57 -10.16 5.98
C GLY A 55 1.21 -8.88 5.23
N GLY A 56 1.81 -7.74 5.61
CA GLY A 56 1.55 -6.47 4.92
C GLY A 56 2.03 -6.45 3.46
N ALA A 57 3.15 -7.12 3.15
CA ALA A 57 3.61 -7.30 1.77
C ALA A 57 2.62 -8.14 0.93
N ARG A 58 1.97 -9.13 1.54
CA ARG A 58 0.92 -9.93 0.91
C ARG A 58 -0.34 -9.11 0.67
N ASP A 59 -0.80 -8.35 1.66
CA ASP A 59 -2.01 -7.52 1.51
C ASP A 59 -1.85 -6.46 0.41
N THR A 60 -0.66 -5.87 0.30
CA THR A 60 -0.35 -4.92 -0.78
C THR A 60 -0.30 -5.58 -2.15
N LEU A 61 0.27 -6.78 -2.25
CA LEU A 61 0.26 -7.57 -3.48
C LEU A 61 -1.19 -7.90 -3.91
N ASP A 62 -2.00 -8.42 -2.99
CA ASP A 62 -3.40 -8.78 -3.24
C ASP A 62 -4.19 -7.56 -3.75
N ALA A 63 -3.98 -6.38 -3.15
CA ALA A 63 -4.61 -5.14 -3.60
C ALA A 63 -4.18 -4.71 -5.01
N LEU A 64 -2.89 -4.86 -5.36
CA LEU A 64 -2.39 -4.54 -6.70
C LEU A 64 -2.91 -5.52 -7.75
N GLU A 65 -3.00 -6.81 -7.43
CA GLU A 65 -3.58 -7.83 -8.30
C GLU A 65 -5.07 -7.57 -8.54
N ILE A 66 -5.84 -7.25 -7.49
CA ILE A 66 -7.24 -6.83 -7.62
C ILE A 66 -7.35 -5.57 -8.48
N ALA A 67 -6.44 -4.60 -8.34
CA ALA A 67 -6.43 -3.39 -9.16
C ALA A 67 -6.20 -3.71 -10.65
N LEU A 68 -5.31 -4.66 -10.96
CA LEU A 68 -5.06 -5.11 -12.33
C LEU A 68 -6.28 -5.84 -12.92
N GLU A 69 -6.89 -6.73 -12.14
CA GLU A 69 -8.07 -7.50 -12.56
C GLU A 69 -9.33 -6.64 -12.70
N SER A 70 -9.46 -5.60 -11.87
CA SER A 70 -10.59 -4.66 -11.88
C SER A 70 -10.58 -3.66 -13.03
N ARG A 71 -9.57 -3.72 -13.92
CA ARG A 71 -9.48 -2.83 -15.07
C ARG A 71 -10.75 -2.94 -15.91
N PRO A 72 -11.43 -1.80 -16.20
CA PRO A 72 -12.66 -1.82 -16.96
C PRO A 72 -12.42 -2.43 -18.35
N PRO A 73 -13.44 -3.10 -18.93
CA PRO A 73 -13.26 -3.76 -20.20
C PRO A 73 -13.00 -2.70 -21.29
N GLU A 74 -12.03 -2.97 -22.17
CA GLU A 74 -11.74 -2.16 -23.35
C GLU A 74 -12.84 -2.43 -24.39
N VAL A 75 -13.95 -1.73 -24.22
CA VAL A 75 -15.11 -1.79 -25.12
C VAL A 75 -15.31 -0.43 -25.73
N ALA A 76 -15.45 -0.38 -27.05
CA ALA A 76 -15.86 0.80 -27.78
C ALA A 76 -17.29 0.61 -28.31
N ALA A 77 -18.04 1.70 -28.39
CA ALA A 77 -19.34 1.72 -29.05
C ALA A 77 -19.13 1.68 -30.57
N ALA A 78 -19.93 0.87 -31.27
CA ALA A 78 -19.99 0.93 -32.72
C ALA A 78 -20.82 2.15 -33.19
N GLU A 79 -20.84 2.38 -34.51
CA GLU A 79 -21.63 3.47 -35.09
C GLU A 79 -23.13 3.30 -34.78
N GLY A 80 -23.75 4.37 -34.29
CA GLY A 80 -25.12 4.43 -33.81
C GLY A 80 -25.34 3.80 -32.43
N GLU A 81 -24.37 3.08 -31.85
CA GLU A 81 -24.54 2.41 -30.56
C GLU A 81 -24.26 3.34 -29.38
N VAL A 82 -24.76 2.97 -28.21
CA VAL A 82 -24.27 3.48 -26.92
C VAL A 82 -23.84 2.30 -26.07
N VAL A 83 -22.68 2.40 -25.44
CA VAL A 83 -22.21 1.39 -24.50
C VAL A 83 -22.13 1.99 -23.12
N VAL A 84 -22.79 1.39 -22.14
CA VAL A 84 -22.57 1.70 -20.73
C VAL A 84 -21.71 0.59 -20.15
N ALA A 85 -20.49 0.89 -19.79
CA ALA A 85 -19.52 -0.11 -19.32
C ALA A 85 -18.84 0.35 -18.05
N GLY A 86 -18.58 -0.60 -17.15
CA GLY A 86 -17.93 -0.32 -15.89
C GLY A 86 -17.83 -1.56 -15.06
N ARG A 87 -17.78 -1.38 -13.74
CA ARG A 87 -17.61 -2.46 -12.79
C ARG A 87 -18.54 -2.33 -11.59
N VAL A 88 -19.04 -3.47 -11.13
CA VAL A 88 -19.71 -3.62 -9.84
C VAL A 88 -18.74 -4.27 -8.86
N ALA A 89 -18.41 -3.55 -7.79
CA ALA A 89 -17.41 -3.94 -6.79
C ALA A 89 -18.02 -4.03 -5.40
N ALA A 90 -17.58 -4.99 -4.60
CA ALA A 90 -17.83 -5.03 -3.16
C ALA A 90 -16.83 -4.12 -2.40
N ASP A 91 -17.01 -3.97 -1.10
CA ASP A 91 -16.17 -3.14 -0.22
C ASP A 91 -14.69 -3.56 -0.21
N ASP A 92 -14.44 -4.87 -0.36
CA ASP A 92 -13.11 -5.46 -0.42
C ASP A 92 -12.46 -5.31 -1.81
N LEU A 93 -13.02 -4.44 -2.66
CA LEU A 93 -12.64 -4.20 -4.04
C LEU A 93 -12.84 -5.40 -4.97
N ARG A 94 -13.36 -6.54 -4.51
CA ARG A 94 -13.62 -7.71 -5.36
C ARG A 94 -14.83 -7.48 -6.26
N GLY A 95 -14.82 -8.17 -7.38
CA GLY A 95 -15.87 -8.06 -8.38
C GLY A 95 -17.14 -8.75 -7.93
N VAL A 96 -18.29 -8.10 -8.07
CA VAL A 96 -19.57 -8.76 -7.85
C VAL A 96 -19.96 -9.49 -9.14
N SER A 97 -19.78 -10.81 -9.16
CA SER A 97 -20.12 -11.63 -10.31
C SER A 97 -21.62 -11.89 -10.44
N ARG A 98 -22.10 -12.06 -11.69
CA ARG A 98 -23.50 -12.39 -12.01
C ARG A 98 -24.55 -11.38 -11.53
N ALA A 99 -24.14 -10.14 -11.26
CA ALA A 99 -25.07 -9.04 -11.06
C ALA A 99 -25.63 -8.62 -12.43
N THR A 100 -26.93 -8.30 -12.46
CA THR A 100 -27.59 -7.75 -13.65
C THR A 100 -27.53 -6.24 -13.59
N VAL A 101 -27.00 -5.61 -14.64
CA VAL A 101 -26.90 -4.15 -14.76
C VAL A 101 -27.86 -3.65 -15.84
N SER A 102 -28.73 -2.71 -15.47
CA SER A 102 -29.75 -2.12 -16.33
C SER A 102 -29.87 -0.61 -16.13
N LEU A 103 -30.70 0.03 -16.95
CA LEU A 103 -31.01 1.46 -16.84
C LEU A 103 -32.41 1.69 -16.26
N GLU A 104 -32.52 2.72 -15.43
CA GLU A 104 -33.78 3.32 -14.97
C GLU A 104 -33.89 4.77 -15.44
N ASP A 105 -35.10 5.22 -15.72
CA ASP A 105 -35.37 6.63 -16.01
C ASP A 105 -35.36 7.51 -14.74
N ALA A 106 -35.51 8.82 -14.89
CA ALA A 106 -35.54 9.77 -13.78
C ALA A 106 -36.73 9.55 -12.80
N SER A 107 -37.74 8.78 -13.20
CA SER A 107 -38.87 8.40 -12.36
C SER A 107 -38.68 7.02 -11.69
N GLY A 108 -37.53 6.38 -11.88
CA GLY A 108 -37.21 5.06 -11.32
C GLY A 108 -37.83 3.90 -12.09
N HIS A 109 -38.33 4.10 -13.31
CA HIS A 109 -38.88 3.01 -14.11
C HIS A 109 -37.78 2.33 -14.95
N PRO A 110 -37.72 0.99 -14.96
CA PRO A 110 -36.75 0.25 -15.77
C PRO A 110 -36.93 0.49 -17.27
N VAL A 111 -35.85 0.88 -17.94
CA VAL A 111 -35.79 1.10 -19.39
C VAL A 111 -35.55 -0.24 -20.10
N LYS A 112 -36.56 -1.11 -20.10
CA LYS A 112 -36.47 -2.48 -20.67
C LYS A 112 -35.94 -2.52 -22.11
N ALA A 113 -36.23 -1.49 -22.91
CA ALA A 113 -35.77 -1.38 -24.29
C ALA A 113 -34.24 -1.28 -24.41
N ALA A 114 -33.54 -0.78 -23.39
CA ALA A 114 -32.08 -0.70 -23.37
C ALA A 114 -31.41 -2.06 -23.12
N GLY A 115 -32.17 -3.06 -22.65
CA GLY A 115 -31.64 -4.37 -22.26
C GLY A 115 -30.93 -4.34 -20.90
N ALA A 116 -30.19 -5.40 -20.63
CA ALA A 116 -29.37 -5.55 -19.43
C ALA A 116 -28.06 -6.29 -19.76
N ALA A 117 -27.05 -6.09 -18.92
CA ALA A 117 -25.78 -6.80 -18.97
C ALA A 117 -25.56 -7.60 -17.70
N VAL A 118 -24.80 -8.68 -17.77
CA VAL A 118 -24.42 -9.48 -16.60
C VAL A 118 -22.94 -9.28 -16.33
N THR A 119 -22.57 -9.08 -15.07
CA THR A 119 -21.18 -8.92 -14.66
C THR A 119 -20.40 -10.23 -14.74
N ASP A 120 -19.13 -10.15 -15.16
CA ASP A 120 -18.19 -11.27 -15.14
C ASP A 120 -17.64 -11.56 -13.73
N ALA A 121 -16.71 -12.52 -13.60
CA ALA A 121 -16.08 -12.86 -12.32
C ALA A 121 -15.34 -11.67 -11.65
N ALA A 122 -14.83 -10.74 -12.47
CA ALA A 122 -14.18 -9.53 -12.01
C ALA A 122 -15.18 -8.39 -11.77
N GLY A 123 -16.49 -8.62 -11.88
CA GLY A 123 -17.54 -7.62 -11.69
C GLY A 123 -17.72 -6.67 -12.86
N ARG A 124 -17.07 -6.91 -14.00
CA ARG A 124 -17.10 -6.02 -15.17
C ARG A 124 -18.33 -6.28 -16.00
N TYR A 125 -18.92 -5.23 -16.56
CA TYR A 125 -20.05 -5.34 -17.47
C TYR A 125 -19.91 -4.37 -18.65
N ALA A 126 -20.63 -4.69 -19.72
CA ALA A 126 -20.81 -3.80 -20.87
C ALA A 126 -22.25 -3.96 -21.41
N LEU A 127 -23.11 -2.99 -21.10
CA LEU A 127 -24.45 -2.88 -21.64
C LEU A 127 -24.39 -2.20 -23.01
N ARG A 128 -24.68 -2.97 -24.06
CA ARG A 128 -24.73 -2.48 -25.44
C ARG A 128 -26.16 -2.12 -25.82
N ILE A 129 -26.39 -0.85 -26.15
CA ILE A 129 -27.68 -0.32 -26.56
C ILE A 129 -27.65 -0.18 -28.09
N ALA A 130 -28.50 -0.96 -28.76
CA ALA A 130 -28.57 -1.00 -30.22
C ALA A 130 -29.01 0.35 -30.82
N PRO A 131 -28.61 0.68 -32.07
CA PRO A 131 -28.82 2.01 -32.64
C PRO A 131 -30.26 2.51 -32.67
N SER A 132 -31.22 1.62 -32.94
CA SER A 132 -32.65 1.94 -32.99
C SER A 132 -33.22 2.38 -31.64
N VAL A 133 -32.65 1.90 -30.54
CA VAL A 133 -33.03 2.27 -29.17
C VAL A 133 -32.19 3.46 -28.72
N ALA A 134 -30.88 3.41 -28.96
CA ALA A 134 -29.92 4.45 -28.63
C ALA A 134 -30.37 5.83 -29.15
N ALA A 135 -30.84 5.92 -30.40
CA ALA A 135 -31.36 7.16 -30.98
C ALA A 135 -32.54 7.79 -30.19
N LYS A 136 -33.32 7.00 -29.45
CA LYS A 136 -34.47 7.46 -28.64
C LYS A 136 -34.07 7.87 -27.22
N LEU A 137 -32.97 7.30 -26.73
CA LEU A 137 -32.46 7.51 -25.37
C LEU A 137 -31.34 8.56 -25.32
N ALA A 138 -30.62 8.77 -26.43
CA ALA A 138 -29.54 9.74 -26.51
C ALA A 138 -30.01 11.15 -26.12
N GLY A 139 -29.13 11.87 -25.42
CA GLY A 139 -29.37 13.21 -24.89
C GLY A 139 -30.10 13.24 -23.55
N LYS A 140 -30.64 12.11 -23.07
CA LYS A 140 -31.35 12.00 -21.78
C LYS A 140 -30.46 11.40 -20.69
N GLU A 141 -30.90 11.59 -19.46
CA GLU A 141 -30.26 11.15 -18.23
C GLU A 141 -30.93 9.89 -17.67
N TYR A 142 -30.11 8.92 -17.24
CA TYR A 142 -30.55 7.63 -16.73
C TYR A 142 -29.77 7.22 -15.49
N VAL A 143 -30.36 6.44 -14.61
CA VAL A 143 -29.66 5.83 -13.47
C VAL A 143 -29.22 4.44 -13.87
N VAL A 144 -27.97 4.09 -13.57
CA VAL A 144 -27.46 2.73 -13.76
C VAL A 144 -27.70 1.94 -12.48
N VAL A 145 -28.37 0.80 -12.59
CA VAL A 145 -28.75 -0.04 -11.45
C VAL A 145 -28.17 -1.43 -11.62
N ALA A 146 -27.50 -1.92 -10.57
CA ALA A 146 -27.08 -3.30 -10.42
C ALA A 146 -28.01 -4.03 -9.45
N ALA A 147 -28.48 -5.20 -9.86
CA ALA A 147 -29.30 -6.10 -9.05
C ALA A 147 -28.66 -7.49 -8.97
N ASP A 148 -29.00 -8.25 -7.94
CA ASP A 148 -28.56 -9.65 -7.79
C ASP A 148 -29.31 -10.58 -8.75
N ALA A 149 -28.98 -11.88 -8.70
CA ALA A 149 -29.62 -12.90 -9.53
C ALA A 149 -31.14 -13.07 -9.28
N HIS A 150 -31.65 -12.56 -8.16
CA HIS A 150 -33.06 -12.59 -7.79
C HIS A 150 -33.79 -11.27 -8.12
N GLY A 151 -33.08 -10.30 -8.71
CA GLY A 151 -33.63 -8.98 -9.05
C GLY A 151 -33.70 -8.02 -7.87
N LYS A 152 -33.08 -8.33 -6.74
CA LYS A 152 -32.95 -7.39 -5.63
C LYS A 152 -31.85 -6.38 -5.96
N GLU A 153 -32.16 -5.10 -5.83
CA GLU A 153 -31.17 -4.03 -6.03
C GLU A 153 -29.98 -4.18 -5.08
N LEU A 154 -28.78 -4.16 -5.67
CA LEU A 154 -27.51 -4.16 -4.95
C LEU A 154 -26.98 -2.73 -4.81
N GLN A 155 -27.00 -1.97 -5.90
CA GLN A 155 -26.45 -0.62 -5.94
C GLN A 155 -26.98 0.16 -7.16
N ARG A 156 -27.05 1.48 -7.03
CA ARG A 156 -27.32 2.43 -8.12
C ARG A 156 -26.20 3.46 -8.27
N SER A 157 -26.09 4.06 -9.46
CA SER A 157 -25.14 5.13 -9.72
C SER A 157 -25.43 6.36 -8.84
N VAL A 158 -24.37 7.04 -8.36
CA VAL A 158 -24.48 8.20 -7.47
C VAL A 158 -25.20 9.38 -8.13
N GLY A 159 -25.09 9.48 -9.46
CA GLY A 159 -25.82 10.43 -10.28
C GLY A 159 -26.28 9.80 -11.58
N PRO A 160 -27.13 10.51 -12.34
CA PRO A 160 -27.53 10.06 -13.65
C PRO A 160 -26.36 10.07 -14.63
N VAL A 161 -26.40 9.16 -15.59
CA VAL A 161 -25.51 9.13 -16.75
C VAL A 161 -26.26 9.66 -17.97
N LYS A 162 -25.64 10.59 -18.69
CA LYS A 162 -26.17 11.13 -19.94
C LYS A 162 -25.75 10.23 -21.09
N LEU A 163 -26.71 9.70 -21.84
CA LEU A 163 -26.40 8.84 -22.99
C LEU A 163 -26.07 9.67 -24.23
N ALA A 164 -25.02 9.28 -24.96
CA ALA A 164 -24.60 9.91 -26.21
C ALA A 164 -24.20 8.85 -27.23
N LEU A 165 -24.66 9.03 -28.48
CA LEU A 165 -24.39 8.11 -29.58
C LEU A 165 -22.88 7.99 -29.84
N ASN A 166 -22.45 6.79 -30.23
CA ASN A 166 -21.07 6.44 -30.52
C ASN A 166 -20.13 6.56 -29.31
N GLU A 167 -20.68 6.64 -28.09
CA GLU A 167 -19.89 6.83 -26.87
C GLU A 167 -19.95 5.61 -25.95
N THR A 168 -18.82 5.34 -25.29
CA THR A 168 -18.75 4.42 -24.16
C THR A 168 -18.74 5.21 -22.87
N ILE A 169 -19.83 5.08 -22.12
CA ILE A 169 -20.07 5.80 -20.88
C ILE A 169 -19.61 4.93 -19.73
N ARG A 170 -18.80 5.51 -18.85
CA ARG A 170 -18.27 4.82 -17.67
C ARG A 170 -19.21 5.01 -16.48
N ALA A 171 -19.58 3.89 -15.87
CA ALA A 171 -20.39 3.87 -14.66
C ALA A 171 -19.90 2.75 -13.74
N ASP A 172 -19.20 3.10 -12.67
CA ASP A 172 -18.76 2.15 -11.67
C ASP A 172 -19.69 2.18 -10.46
N LEU A 173 -19.98 1.00 -9.92
CA LEU A 173 -20.90 0.79 -8.81
C LEU A 173 -20.14 0.09 -7.68
N SER A 174 -20.23 0.65 -6.46
CA SER A 174 -19.66 0.07 -5.26
C SER A 174 -20.81 -0.35 -4.34
N THR A 175 -20.98 -1.65 -4.09
CA THR A 175 -22.10 -2.22 -3.30
C THR A 175 -21.93 -2.06 -1.81
N GLY A 176 -20.84 -1.44 -1.37
CA GLY A 176 -20.73 -1.10 0.03
C GLY A 176 -20.39 0.36 0.24
N ALA A 177 -20.81 0.78 1.42
CA ALA A 177 -20.68 2.13 1.89
C ALA A 177 -19.19 2.37 2.11
N ARG A 178 -18.48 2.85 1.07
CA ARG A 178 -17.38 3.75 1.38
C ARG A 178 -17.99 4.81 2.29
N PRO A 179 -17.54 4.90 3.55
CA PRO A 179 -17.82 6.11 4.29
C PRO A 179 -17.33 7.24 3.37
N PRO A 180 -18.10 8.31 3.15
CA PRO A 180 -17.56 9.47 2.47
C PRO A 180 -16.17 9.75 3.06
N LEU A 181 -15.18 10.09 2.24
CA LEU A 181 -13.93 10.64 2.75
C LEU A 181 -14.31 11.80 3.69
N GLY A 182 -14.30 11.56 5.01
CA GLY A 182 -14.90 12.46 6.00
C GLY A 182 -16.01 11.90 6.90
N ALA A 183 -16.42 10.63 6.80
CA ALA A 183 -17.09 10.00 7.94
C ALA A 183 -16.10 10.04 9.12
N PRO A 184 -16.53 10.40 10.34
CA PRO A 184 -15.64 10.39 11.48
C PRO A 184 -15.10 8.98 11.56
N VAL A 185 -13.78 8.85 11.36
CA VAL A 185 -13.04 7.80 12.03
C VAL A 185 -13.54 7.93 13.45
N THR A 186 -14.34 6.96 13.92
CA THR A 186 -14.52 6.83 15.36
C THR A 186 -13.09 6.89 15.87
N PRO A 187 -12.74 7.87 16.72
CA PRO A 187 -11.36 7.99 17.15
C PRO A 187 -11.02 6.60 17.66
N ARG A 188 -10.09 5.91 16.97
CA ARG A 188 -9.40 4.78 17.57
C ARG A 188 -9.05 5.32 18.93
N LYS A 189 -9.67 4.76 19.97
CA LYS A 189 -9.52 5.17 21.37
C LYS A 189 -8.09 5.67 21.49
N PRO A 190 -7.82 6.98 21.78
CA PRO A 190 -6.49 7.53 21.61
C PRO A 190 -5.51 6.52 22.20
N ARG A 191 -4.67 5.90 21.36
CA ARG A 191 -3.56 5.12 21.90
C ARG A 191 -2.89 6.14 22.79
N GLN A 192 -2.88 5.88 24.10
CA GLN A 192 -2.34 6.84 25.08
C GLN A 192 -1.04 7.38 24.51
N PRO A 193 -0.79 8.70 24.51
CA PRO A 193 0.41 9.24 23.91
C PRO A 193 1.61 8.55 24.56
N ARG A 194 2.22 7.59 23.85
CA ARG A 194 3.57 7.11 24.17
C ARG A 194 4.61 8.17 23.74
N GLU A 195 4.16 9.41 23.51
CA GLU A 195 4.84 10.47 22.76
C GLU A 195 6.03 11.11 23.50
N ASN A 196 6.19 10.84 24.80
CA ASN A 196 7.27 11.41 25.61
C ASN A 196 8.22 10.35 26.19
N VAL A 197 8.20 9.12 25.68
CA VAL A 197 9.22 8.14 26.07
C VAL A 197 10.52 8.47 25.35
N THR A 198 11.47 9.00 26.12
CA THR A 198 12.81 9.36 25.68
C THR A 198 13.79 8.24 26.01
N PHE A 199 14.66 7.94 25.05
CA PHE A 199 15.79 7.02 25.15
C PHE A 199 17.08 7.83 25.03
N THR A 200 18.13 7.37 25.69
CA THR A 200 19.46 7.98 25.64
C THR A 200 20.49 6.89 25.41
N VAL A 201 21.38 7.11 24.44
CA VAL A 201 22.59 6.32 24.27
C VAL A 201 23.80 7.20 24.54
N SER A 202 24.66 6.75 25.46
CA SER A 202 25.94 7.40 25.75
C SER A 202 27.08 6.46 25.41
N GLY A 203 28.22 6.99 24.96
CA GLY A 203 29.35 6.13 24.67
C GLY A 203 30.65 6.86 24.46
N THR A 204 31.69 6.07 24.20
CA THR A 204 33.04 6.56 23.89
C THR A 204 33.50 5.99 22.55
N VAL A 205 34.26 6.80 21.81
CA VAL A 205 34.99 6.35 20.62
C VAL A 205 36.48 6.36 20.91
N MET A 206 37.14 5.23 20.66
CA MET A 206 38.55 4.99 20.92
C MET A 206 39.29 4.65 19.63
N GLU A 207 40.50 5.17 19.48
CA GLU A 207 41.48 4.71 18.52
C GLU A 207 41.97 3.29 18.91
N PRO A 208 42.51 2.49 17.97
CA PRO A 208 43.00 1.14 18.23
C PRO A 208 44.00 1.05 19.39
N GLU A 209 44.80 2.09 19.61
CA GLU A 209 45.81 2.16 20.67
C GLU A 209 45.22 2.55 22.04
N GLY A 210 43.89 2.61 22.17
CA GLY A 210 43.20 2.95 23.42
C GLY A 210 43.20 4.45 23.74
N LYS A 211 43.45 5.31 22.75
CA LYS A 211 43.35 6.78 22.91
C LYS A 211 41.95 7.25 22.54
N PRO A 212 41.37 8.26 23.22
CA PRO A 212 40.08 8.78 22.82
C PRO A 212 40.09 9.47 21.46
N ALA A 213 39.11 9.15 20.61
CA ALA A 213 38.95 9.75 19.28
C ALA A 213 38.00 10.96 19.37
N ALA A 214 38.56 12.17 19.39
CA ALA A 214 37.81 13.41 19.45
C ALA A 214 37.36 13.90 18.06
N ASN A 215 36.31 14.73 18.00
CA ASN A 215 35.76 15.32 16.78
C ASN A 215 35.29 14.30 15.73
N MET A 216 34.86 13.12 16.16
CA MET A 216 34.22 12.12 15.30
C MET A 216 32.71 12.34 15.31
N LEU A 217 32.06 12.24 14.16
CA LEU A 217 30.60 12.27 14.08
C LEU A 217 30.06 10.85 14.19
N VAL A 218 29.34 10.58 15.27
CA VAL A 218 28.64 9.31 15.52
C VAL A 218 27.18 9.46 15.10
N ARG A 219 26.72 8.59 14.22
CA ARG A 219 25.30 8.45 13.85
C ARG A 219 24.75 7.16 14.46
N VAL A 220 23.57 7.25 15.06
CA VAL A 220 22.88 6.15 15.70
C VAL A 220 21.66 5.80 14.87
N TYR A 221 21.56 4.54 14.48
CA TYR A 221 20.48 4.04 13.65
C TYR A 221 19.70 2.95 14.37
N ASP A 222 18.41 2.88 14.10
CA ASP A 222 17.57 1.73 14.37
C ASP A 222 17.59 0.79 13.15
N LYS A 223 17.82 -0.50 13.40
CA LYS A 223 17.94 -1.52 12.36
C LYS A 223 16.56 -2.01 11.96
N ASP A 224 16.20 -1.76 10.70
CA ASP A 224 14.90 -2.09 10.17
C ASP A 224 14.99 -3.08 9.00
N VAL A 225 13.87 -3.74 8.71
CA VAL A 225 13.86 -4.78 7.66
C VAL A 225 13.94 -4.17 6.26
N LYS A 226 13.40 -2.96 6.07
CA LYS A 226 13.40 -2.26 4.77
C LYS A 226 14.34 -1.06 4.73
N TYR A 227 14.22 -0.13 5.69
CA TYR A 227 14.99 1.11 5.73
C TYR A 227 15.37 1.40 7.17
N ASP A 228 16.66 1.51 7.46
CA ASP A 228 17.15 1.84 8.79
C ASP A 228 16.83 3.31 9.12
N ASP A 229 16.32 3.57 10.33
CA ASP A 229 15.96 4.92 10.78
C ASP A 229 17.13 5.61 11.49
N LEU A 230 17.47 6.83 11.07
CA LEU A 230 18.46 7.65 11.79
C LEU A 230 17.81 8.25 13.05
N LEU A 231 18.21 7.78 14.21
CA LEU A 231 17.71 8.24 15.51
C LEU A 231 18.34 9.55 15.96
N GLY A 232 19.60 9.77 15.58
CA GLY A 232 20.31 11.00 15.89
C GLY A 232 21.81 10.92 15.63
N ALA A 233 22.50 12.02 15.88
CA ALA A 233 23.94 12.11 15.71
C ALA A 233 24.58 13.05 16.74
N ALA A 234 25.82 12.77 17.13
CA ALA A 234 26.60 13.59 18.05
C ALA A 234 28.08 13.60 17.67
N MET A 235 28.76 14.71 17.94
CA MET A 235 30.22 14.78 17.84
C MET A 235 30.87 14.32 19.14
N THR A 236 31.94 13.54 19.04
CA THR A 236 32.73 13.15 20.22
C THR A 236 33.52 14.33 20.76
N ASN A 237 33.55 14.44 22.10
CA ASN A 237 34.34 15.46 22.78
C ASN A 237 35.83 15.08 22.87
N ARG A 238 36.65 15.89 23.56
CA ARG A 238 38.10 15.63 23.74
C ARG A 238 38.44 14.32 24.47
N LYS A 239 37.48 13.74 25.18
CA LYS A 239 37.57 12.44 25.84
C LYS A 239 36.93 11.32 25.02
N GLY A 240 36.58 11.58 23.75
CA GLY A 240 35.92 10.61 22.88
C GLY A 240 34.45 10.36 23.22
N GLU A 241 33.88 11.08 24.18
CA GLU A 241 32.52 10.82 24.68
C GLU A 241 31.46 11.45 23.78
N PHE A 242 30.32 10.76 23.61
CA PHE A 242 29.13 11.26 22.90
C PHE A 242 27.85 10.84 23.63
N THR A 243 26.77 11.59 23.40
CA THR A 243 25.42 11.25 23.87
C THR A 243 24.40 11.59 22.78
N VAL A 244 23.50 10.67 22.48
CA VAL A 244 22.36 10.88 21.56
C VAL A 244 21.07 10.55 22.29
N THR A 245 20.07 11.42 22.12
CA THR A 245 18.73 11.26 22.72
C THR A 245 17.72 11.15 21.60
N TYR A 246 16.84 10.15 21.68
CA TYR A 246 15.80 9.87 20.69
C TYR A 246 14.50 9.46 21.39
N ARG A 247 13.38 9.44 20.66
CA ARG A 247 12.05 9.12 21.22
C ARG A 247 11.49 7.87 20.58
N LEU A 248 10.52 7.27 21.26
CA LEU A 248 9.77 6.12 20.72
C LEU A 248 9.21 6.37 19.32
N ARG A 249 8.75 7.59 19.02
CA ARG A 249 8.21 7.97 17.71
C ARG A 249 9.26 8.12 16.61
N ASP A 250 10.54 8.16 16.98
CA ASP A 250 11.64 8.34 16.05
C ASP A 250 12.11 6.98 15.48
N PHE A 251 11.47 5.86 15.88
CA PHE A 251 11.62 4.51 15.32
C PHE A 251 10.25 3.81 15.18
N SER A 252 10.23 2.59 14.61
CA SER A 252 9.03 1.86 14.17
C SER A 252 7.87 1.86 15.19
N GLU A 253 6.64 2.17 14.74
CA GLU A 253 5.44 2.31 15.60
C GLU A 253 5.02 1.03 16.35
N ASP A 254 5.55 -0.13 15.95
CA ASP A 254 5.26 -1.44 16.51
C ASP A 254 6.37 -1.98 17.42
N GLU A 255 7.30 -1.13 17.86
CA GLU A 255 8.44 -1.50 18.70
C GLU A 255 8.45 -0.75 20.03
N ASP A 256 8.89 -1.45 21.08
CA ASP A 256 9.03 -0.87 22.43
C ASP A 256 10.48 -0.47 22.75
N ALA A 257 11.44 -0.87 21.90
CA ALA A 257 12.87 -0.60 22.00
C ALA A 257 13.51 -0.65 20.60
N ALA A 258 14.55 0.17 20.37
CA ALA A 258 15.28 0.22 19.11
C ALA A 258 16.40 -0.83 19.03
N ASP A 259 16.66 -1.33 17.83
CA ASP A 259 17.78 -2.20 17.48
C ASP A 259 18.97 -1.34 16.99
N LEU A 260 19.85 -0.93 17.90
CA LEU A 260 20.85 0.09 17.63
C LEU A 260 22.07 -0.41 16.85
N TYR A 261 22.49 0.34 15.84
CA TYR A 261 23.85 0.27 15.30
C TYR A 261 24.42 1.67 15.05
N PHE A 262 25.75 1.73 14.95
CA PHE A 262 26.50 2.98 14.95
C PHE A 262 27.34 3.09 13.67
N VAL A 263 27.39 4.30 13.12
CA VAL A 263 28.31 4.68 12.06
C VAL A 263 29.14 5.86 12.54
N VAL A 264 30.46 5.73 12.50
CA VAL A 264 31.40 6.77 12.92
C VAL A 264 32.13 7.31 11.69
N THR A 265 32.07 8.62 11.49
CA THR A 265 32.75 9.33 10.40
C THR A 265 33.74 10.37 10.95
N ASP A 266 34.85 10.58 10.26
CA ASP A 266 35.80 11.65 10.59
C ASP A 266 35.32 13.03 10.13
N SER A 267 36.11 14.07 10.40
CA SER A 267 35.79 15.46 10.05
C SER A 267 35.75 15.72 8.54
N ALA A 268 36.34 14.85 7.71
CA ALA A 268 36.24 14.88 6.26
C ALA A 268 35.01 14.11 5.74
N GLY A 269 34.23 13.49 6.63
CA GLY A 269 33.06 12.69 6.30
C GLY A 269 33.38 11.25 5.88
N LYS A 270 34.64 10.79 6.03
CA LYS A 270 35.01 9.42 5.72
C LYS A 270 34.54 8.49 6.83
N GLU A 271 33.85 7.41 6.48
CA GLU A 271 33.48 6.35 7.42
C GLU A 271 34.73 5.68 7.97
N ARG A 272 34.80 5.61 9.30
CA ARG A 272 35.87 4.96 10.05
C ARG A 272 35.39 3.66 10.70
N LEU A 273 34.11 3.56 11.04
CA LEU A 273 33.51 2.38 11.66
C LEU A 273 32.03 2.28 11.28
N SER A 274 31.55 1.06 11.05
CA SER A 274 30.13 0.71 11.04
C SER A 274 29.92 -0.57 11.85
N THR A 275 28.92 -0.57 12.73
CA THR A 275 28.54 -1.76 13.53
C THR A 275 27.27 -2.41 13.03
N ALA A 276 26.89 -2.20 11.76
CA ALA A 276 25.67 -2.74 11.17
C ALA A 276 25.61 -4.28 11.18
N ASP A 277 26.76 -4.95 11.29
CA ASP A 277 26.92 -6.39 11.46
C ASP A 277 26.84 -6.85 12.93
N ARG A 278 26.89 -5.92 13.87
CA ARG A 278 26.92 -6.13 15.33
C ARG A 278 25.88 -5.23 16.02
N VAL A 279 24.63 -5.40 15.62
CA VAL A 279 23.48 -4.65 16.14
C VAL A 279 23.24 -4.96 17.63
N MET A 280 23.02 -3.91 18.42
CA MET A 280 22.56 -3.97 19.81
C MET A 280 21.03 -4.02 19.82
N PHE A 281 20.50 -5.23 19.94
CA PHE A 281 19.05 -5.44 19.81
C PHE A 281 18.27 -5.08 21.07
N ASN A 282 17.07 -4.53 20.89
CA ASN A 282 16.16 -4.11 21.96
C ASN A 282 16.88 -3.27 23.03
N ALA A 283 17.57 -2.22 22.61
CA ALA A 283 18.36 -1.39 23.50
C ALA A 283 17.51 -0.82 24.65
N GLU A 284 18.11 -0.83 25.84
CA GLU A 284 17.49 -0.24 27.03
C GLU A 284 17.26 1.26 26.85
N ARG A 285 16.41 1.85 27.71
CA ARG A 285 16.15 3.30 27.69
C ARG A 285 17.40 4.14 27.90
N GLU A 286 18.35 3.61 28.65
CA GLU A 286 19.66 4.20 28.90
C GLU A 286 20.73 3.20 28.47
N ALA A 287 21.16 3.29 27.21
CA ALA A 287 22.17 2.40 26.65
C ALA A 287 23.57 3.01 26.78
N THR A 288 24.57 2.17 27.03
CA THR A 288 25.97 2.55 26.99
C THR A 288 26.76 1.71 26.00
N VAL A 289 27.71 2.32 25.29
CA VAL A 289 28.53 1.63 24.28
C VAL A 289 29.96 2.16 24.26
N GLU A 290 30.91 1.25 24.02
CA GLU A 290 32.29 1.60 23.67
C GLU A 290 32.53 1.20 22.20
N LEU A 291 33.01 2.15 21.40
CA LEU A 291 33.28 1.97 19.98
C LEU A 291 34.78 2.10 19.73
N VAL A 292 35.41 1.05 19.20
CA VAL A 292 36.84 1.07 18.85
C VAL A 292 36.98 1.14 17.33
N LEU A 293 37.70 2.16 16.85
CA LEU A 293 38.00 2.31 15.44
C LEU A 293 38.93 1.19 14.96
N PRO A 294 38.80 0.73 13.71
CA PRO A 294 39.77 -0.17 13.09
C PRO A 294 41.09 0.57 12.81
N GLY A 295 42.19 -0.17 12.91
CA GLY A 295 43.54 0.29 12.56
C GLY A 295 43.82 0.33 11.07
#